data_AF-A0A3Q7GWW7-F1
#
_entry.id   AF-A0A3Q7GWW7-F1
#
_cell.length_a   1.000
_cell.length_b   1.000
_cell.length_c   1.000
_cell.angle_alpha   90.00
_cell.angle_beta   90.00
_cell.angle_gamma   90.00
#
_symmetry.space_group_name_H-M   'P 1'
#
loop_
_entity.id
_entity.type
_entity.pdbx_description
1 polymer ?
#
loop_
_entity_poly.entity_id
_entity_poly.type
_entity_poly.pdbx_seq_one_letter_code
_entity_poly.pdbx_strand_id
1 'polypeptide(L)'
;MDSRFKEIAAAVARQSCPICLCQIHHRSAAVVIPCMHAYCIVCIRRWSDVKRKCPLCNADFDSWFSRISFSSRTFQKEQLSARNETKKLHSGFVPSRLRDRLADRRVIRRRREELNTFGSRTRPFPRRRSFDHKGALNPDDITRRIILWRSSIYEERLQAVPFSSKNCLMQHMDNRSTKEKMLQRIEPWIRRELQAILGDPDPSIIVHVATSLFITENTHSTQWCDRNEFLAPLRPFLHERAEVFWHELRCFAESPFSMQTYDTVVEYYSLD
;
A
#
# COMPACT_ATOMS: atom_id res chain seq x y z
N MET A 1 30.29 -28.91 0.26
CA MET A 1 28.90 -28.46 0.50
C MET A 1 28.82 -27.33 1.53
N ASP A 2 29.78 -27.20 2.44
CA ASP A 2 29.75 -26.18 3.51
C ASP A 2 29.86 -24.72 3.04
N SER A 3 30.59 -24.42 1.96
CA SER A 3 30.73 -23.02 1.48
C SER A 3 29.41 -22.42 0.99
N ARG A 4 28.61 -23.16 0.21
CA ARG A 4 27.27 -22.71 -0.21
C ARG A 4 26.28 -22.60 0.94
N PHE A 5 26.35 -23.50 1.92
CA PHE A 5 25.51 -23.40 3.11
C PHE A 5 25.85 -22.14 3.92
N LYS A 6 27.14 -21.80 4.03
CA LYS A 6 27.59 -20.58 4.72
C LYS A 6 27.08 -19.31 4.03
N GLU A 7 27.06 -19.27 2.70
CA GLU A 7 26.49 -18.15 1.92
C GLU A 7 24.97 -18.04 2.11
N ILE A 8 24.24 -19.15 2.04
CA ILE A 8 22.79 -19.20 2.29
C ILE A 8 22.47 -18.77 3.73
N ALA A 9 23.22 -19.28 4.70
CA ALA A 9 23.07 -18.93 6.10
C ALA A 9 23.36 -17.45 6.35
N ALA A 10 24.38 -16.88 5.71
CA ALA A 10 24.70 -15.46 5.78
C ALA A 10 23.61 -14.58 5.15
N ALA A 11 23.01 -15.02 4.04
CA ALA A 11 21.90 -14.32 3.41
C ALA A 11 20.62 -14.32 4.27
N VAL A 12 20.40 -15.37 5.08
CA VAL A 12 19.22 -15.48 5.95
C VAL A 12 19.45 -14.88 7.34
N ALA A 13 20.68 -14.90 7.84
CA ALA A 13 21.01 -14.43 9.18
C ALA A 13 20.80 -12.90 9.28
N ARG A 14 19.87 -12.49 10.16
CA ARG A 14 19.58 -11.09 10.51
C ARG A 14 19.03 -10.23 9.37
N GLN A 15 18.40 -10.82 8.36
CA GLN A 15 17.73 -10.07 7.30
C GLN A 15 16.21 -10.00 7.52
N SER A 16 15.65 -8.82 7.31
CA SER A 16 14.21 -8.61 7.11
C SER A 16 13.87 -8.86 5.65
N CYS A 17 12.69 -9.43 5.39
CA CYS A 17 12.23 -9.72 4.04
C CYS A 17 11.96 -8.40 3.31
N PRO A 18 12.62 -8.08 2.17
CA PRO A 18 12.37 -6.82 1.46
C PRO A 18 10.96 -6.68 0.85
N ILE A 19 10.16 -7.75 0.85
CA ILE A 19 8.80 -7.76 0.30
C ILE A 19 7.76 -7.45 1.38
N CYS A 20 7.85 -8.09 2.56
CA CYS A 20 6.89 -7.91 3.65
C CYS A 20 7.45 -7.16 4.86
N LEU A 21 8.75 -6.86 4.85
CA LEU A 21 9.49 -6.15 5.89
C LEU A 21 9.50 -6.83 7.27
N CYS A 22 8.97 -8.05 7.38
CA CYS A 22 9.06 -8.87 8.59
C CYS A 22 10.42 -9.58 8.70
N GLN A 23 10.82 -9.95 9.91
CA GLN A 23 12.00 -10.78 10.14
C GLN A 23 11.88 -12.12 9.41
N ILE A 24 12.90 -12.49 8.61
CA ILE A 24 12.89 -13.77 7.92
C ILE A 24 13.13 -14.89 8.95
N HIS A 25 12.14 -15.75 9.14
CA HIS A 25 12.32 -16.94 9.95
C HIS A 25 13.05 -18.02 9.15
N HIS A 26 14.07 -18.64 9.73
CA HIS A 26 14.95 -19.60 9.06
C HIS A 26 14.20 -20.73 8.32
N ARG A 27 13.12 -21.23 8.93
CA ARG A 27 12.29 -22.31 8.34
C ARG A 27 11.44 -21.87 7.14
N SER A 28 11.15 -20.57 7.01
CA SER A 28 10.34 -19.99 5.94
C SER A 28 11.14 -19.07 5.02
N ALA A 29 12.47 -19.12 5.10
CA ALA A 29 13.37 -18.38 4.25
C ALA A 29 13.45 -19.00 2.84
N ALA A 30 13.47 -18.14 1.84
CA ALA A 30 13.70 -18.47 0.44
C ALA A 30 14.86 -17.62 -0.10
N VAL A 31 15.92 -18.25 -0.60
CA VAL A 31 17.12 -17.58 -1.14
C VAL A 31 17.16 -17.75 -2.65
N VAL A 32 17.05 -16.65 -3.39
CA VAL A 32 16.90 -16.64 -4.86
C VAL A 32 18.24 -16.84 -5.56
N ILE A 33 18.26 -17.61 -6.66
CA ILE A 33 19.46 -17.87 -7.47
C ILE A 33 19.33 -17.13 -8.82
N PRO A 34 20.36 -16.43 -9.32
CA PRO A 34 21.76 -16.46 -8.89
C PRO A 34 22.16 -15.41 -7.84
N CYS A 35 21.30 -14.45 -7.52
CA CYS A 35 21.67 -13.27 -6.73
C CYS A 35 21.77 -13.48 -5.21
N MET A 36 21.41 -14.64 -4.68
CA MET A 36 21.47 -15.04 -3.27
C MET A 36 20.74 -14.12 -2.28
N HIS A 37 19.78 -13.33 -2.74
CA HIS A 37 18.94 -12.50 -1.88
C HIS A 37 17.88 -13.35 -1.15
N ALA A 38 17.67 -13.07 0.13
CA ALA A 38 16.73 -13.78 0.99
C ALA A 38 15.38 -13.07 1.12
N TYR A 39 14.31 -13.87 1.16
CA TYR A 39 12.92 -13.44 1.33
C TYR A 39 12.15 -14.44 2.18
N CYS A 40 10.94 -14.09 2.60
CA CYS A 40 9.96 -15.08 3.01
C CYS A 40 9.48 -15.89 1.79
N ILE A 41 9.37 -17.21 1.93
CA ILE A 41 8.94 -18.11 0.85
C ILE A 41 7.58 -17.72 0.26
N VAL A 42 6.63 -17.32 1.11
CA VAL A 42 5.30 -16.86 0.70
C VAL A 42 5.40 -15.58 -0.15
N CYS A 43 6.30 -14.67 0.21
CA CYS A 43 6.44 -13.39 -0.45
C CYS A 43 7.08 -13.53 -1.83
N ILE A 44 8.19 -14.27 -1.92
CA ILE A 44 8.88 -14.45 -3.20
C ILE A 44 8.07 -15.33 -4.16
N ARG A 45 7.27 -16.27 -3.65
CA ARG A 45 6.36 -17.07 -4.47
C ARG A 45 5.29 -16.20 -5.13
N ARG A 46 4.56 -15.38 -4.35
CA ARG A 46 3.58 -14.41 -4.91
C ARG A 46 4.22 -13.44 -5.90
N TRP A 47 5.45 -13.01 -5.63
CA TRP A 47 6.18 -12.13 -6.54
C TRP A 47 6.51 -12.81 -7.87
N SER A 48 6.92 -14.09 -7.83
CA SER A 48 7.27 -14.87 -9.01
C SER A 48 6.09 -15.12 -9.96
N ASP A 49 4.86 -15.11 -9.45
CA ASP A 49 3.64 -15.22 -10.25
C ASP A 49 3.44 -13.99 -11.15
N VAL A 50 3.83 -12.81 -10.65
CA VAL A 50 3.73 -11.55 -11.38
C VAL A 50 4.96 -11.32 -12.27
N LYS A 51 6.17 -11.44 -11.70
CA LYS A 51 7.43 -11.12 -12.36
C LYS A 51 8.60 -11.97 -11.82
N ARG A 52 9.27 -12.71 -12.71
CA ARG A 52 10.48 -13.50 -12.38
C ARG A 52 11.77 -12.68 -12.33
N LYS A 53 11.73 -11.52 -11.69
CA LYS A 53 12.92 -10.67 -11.46
C LYS A 53 13.09 -10.40 -9.98
N CYS A 54 14.31 -10.54 -9.47
CA CYS A 54 14.64 -10.31 -8.08
C CYS A 54 14.25 -8.87 -7.67
N PRO A 55 13.48 -8.67 -6.58
CA PRO A 55 13.11 -7.33 -6.12
C PRO A 55 14.27 -6.40 -5.77
N LEU A 56 15.44 -6.95 -5.39
CA LEU A 56 16.58 -6.15 -4.95
C LEU A 56 17.52 -5.75 -6.10
N CYS A 57 17.86 -6.69 -6.98
CA CYS A 57 18.85 -6.44 -8.04
C CYS A 57 18.30 -6.57 -9.46
N ASN A 58 17.00 -6.85 -9.62
CA ASN A 58 16.33 -7.03 -10.91
C ASN A 58 16.91 -8.18 -11.79
N ALA A 59 17.72 -9.07 -11.21
CA ALA A 59 18.22 -10.27 -11.87
C ALA A 59 17.09 -11.28 -12.12
N ASP A 60 17.10 -11.93 -13.28
CA ASP A 60 16.15 -13.01 -13.58
C ASP A 60 16.44 -14.23 -12.70
N PHE A 61 15.38 -14.90 -12.23
CA PHE A 61 15.50 -16.10 -11.42
C PHE A 61 14.42 -17.13 -11.74
N ASP A 62 14.82 -18.39 -11.79
CA ASP A 62 13.93 -19.53 -12.03
C ASP A 62 13.95 -20.57 -10.91
N SER A 63 14.76 -20.36 -9.87
CA SER A 63 14.83 -21.23 -8.71
C SER A 63 15.26 -20.50 -7.44
N TRP A 64 14.91 -21.06 -6.29
CA TRP A 64 15.34 -20.60 -4.97
C TRP A 64 15.66 -21.78 -4.05
N PHE A 65 16.40 -21.53 -2.98
CA PHE A 65 16.58 -22.46 -1.87
C PHE A 65 15.52 -22.22 -0.79
N SER A 66 14.81 -23.25 -0.36
CA SER A 66 13.79 -23.24 0.68
C SER A 66 14.07 -24.30 1.76
N ARG A 67 13.27 -24.28 2.84
CA ARG A 67 13.35 -25.23 3.98
C ARG A 67 14.77 -25.35 4.57
N ILE A 68 15.37 -24.20 4.86
CA ILE A 68 16.76 -24.12 5.33
C ILE A 68 16.80 -24.51 6.81
N SER A 69 17.43 -25.65 7.13
CA SER A 69 17.63 -26.12 8.51
C SER A 69 19.05 -25.79 8.97
N PHE A 70 19.17 -24.93 10.00
CA PHE A 70 20.46 -24.55 10.56
C PHE A 70 21.10 -25.66 11.40
N SER A 71 20.28 -26.48 12.08
CA SER A 71 20.75 -27.61 12.89
C SER A 71 21.27 -28.78 12.04
N SER A 72 20.63 -29.04 10.90
CA SER A 72 20.99 -30.16 10.01
C SER A 72 21.84 -29.74 8.80
N ARG A 73 22.10 -28.44 8.63
CA ARG A 73 22.76 -27.85 7.44
C ARG A 73 22.16 -28.26 6.09
N THR A 74 20.85 -28.52 6.06
CA THR A 74 20.13 -28.94 4.86
C THR A 74 19.32 -27.80 4.25
N PHE A 75 19.13 -27.85 2.94
CA PHE A 75 18.29 -26.93 2.17
C PHE A 75 17.73 -27.65 0.95
N GLN A 76 16.56 -27.24 0.48
CA GLN A 76 15.92 -27.79 -0.71
C GLN A 76 15.96 -26.75 -1.83
N LYS A 77 16.42 -27.12 -3.03
CA LYS A 77 16.30 -26.26 -4.21
C LYS A 77 14.92 -26.49 -4.82
N GLU A 78 14.13 -25.43 -4.95
CA GLU A 78 12.82 -25.44 -5.57
C GLU A 78 12.88 -24.67 -6.89
N GLN A 79 12.38 -25.29 -7.96
CA GLN A 79 12.38 -24.71 -9.31
C GLN A 79 10.97 -24.25 -9.67
N LEU A 80 10.86 -23.05 -10.22
CA LEU A 80 9.60 -22.48 -10.67
C LEU A 80 9.13 -23.21 -11.93
N SER A 81 7.92 -23.77 -11.89
CA SER A 81 7.30 -24.44 -13.04
C SER A 81 7.11 -23.47 -14.20
N ALA A 82 7.22 -23.93 -15.45
CA ALA A 82 7.01 -23.08 -16.63
C ALA A 82 5.64 -22.40 -16.57
N ARG A 83 5.61 -21.08 -16.78
CA ARG A 83 4.36 -20.29 -16.76
C ARG A 83 3.53 -20.78 -17.94
N ASN A 84 2.37 -21.39 -17.71
CA ASN A 84 1.46 -21.76 -18.78
C ASN A 84 1.06 -20.48 -19.54
N GLU A 85 1.64 -20.29 -20.71
CA GLU A 85 1.28 -19.20 -21.61
C GLU A 85 -0.17 -19.40 -22.05
N THR A 86 -1.07 -18.61 -21.50
CA THR A 86 -2.41 -18.46 -22.06
C THR A 86 -2.27 -17.77 -23.42
N LYS A 87 -2.34 -18.62 -24.45
CA LYS A 87 -2.42 -18.31 -25.88
C LYS A 87 -3.31 -17.09 -26.13
N LYS A 88 -2.71 -15.97 -26.59
CA LYS A 88 -3.42 -14.97 -27.40
C LYS A 88 -3.21 -15.33 -28.86
N LEU A 89 -4.23 -15.93 -29.46
CA LEU A 89 -4.35 -16.17 -30.90
C LEU A 89 -5.04 -14.97 -31.59
N HIS A 90 -4.61 -14.71 -32.82
CA HIS A 90 -5.16 -13.82 -33.87
C HIS A 90 -4.97 -12.29 -33.69
N SER A 91 -4.51 -11.51 -34.68
CA SER A 91 -4.38 -11.69 -36.14
C SER A 91 -3.36 -10.70 -36.75
N GLY A 92 -2.60 -11.17 -37.75
CA GLY A 92 -2.07 -10.54 -38.98
C GLY A 92 -1.66 -9.05 -39.09
N PHE A 93 -0.40 -8.82 -39.50
CA PHE A 93 0.14 -7.99 -40.62
C PHE A 93 -0.67 -6.74 -41.10
N VAL A 94 -0.14 -5.54 -41.37
CA VAL A 94 0.99 -5.09 -42.23
C VAL A 94 1.38 -3.62 -41.86
N PRO A 95 2.64 -3.16 -42.07
CA PRO A 95 3.05 -1.76 -41.84
C PRO A 95 2.81 -0.84 -43.05
N SER A 96 2.29 0.38 -42.84
CA SER A 96 2.71 1.57 -43.60
C SER A 96 2.10 2.89 -43.09
N ARG A 97 2.90 3.93 -43.30
CA ARG A 97 2.64 5.34 -43.02
C ARG A 97 1.67 5.94 -44.04
N LEU A 98 1.05 7.05 -43.66
CA LEU A 98 0.22 7.98 -44.46
C LEU A 98 -1.14 7.36 -44.83
N ARG A 99 -2.29 7.90 -44.44
CA ARG A 99 -2.76 9.26 -44.78
C ARG A 99 -4.09 9.58 -44.08
N ASP A 100 -4.24 10.86 -43.70
CA ASP A 100 -5.48 11.66 -43.58
C ASP A 100 -6.59 11.24 -42.60
N ARG A 101 -6.81 12.01 -41.54
CA ARG A 101 -7.65 13.24 -41.47
C ARG A 101 -9.14 12.91 -41.64
N LEU A 102 -9.86 12.94 -40.51
CA LEU A 102 -11.10 13.70 -40.25
C LEU A 102 -11.93 13.05 -39.13
N ALA A 103 -11.47 13.20 -37.88
CA ALA A 103 -12.22 13.16 -36.62
C ALA A 103 -11.16 13.35 -35.52
N ASP A 104 -11.24 14.24 -34.54
CA ASP A 104 -12.36 15.00 -34.03
C ASP A 104 -11.76 16.27 -33.42
N ARG A 105 -12.39 17.40 -33.72
CA ARG A 105 -12.15 18.66 -33.05
C ARG A 105 -12.59 18.48 -31.60
N ARG A 106 -11.68 18.61 -30.64
CA ARG A 106 -11.84 19.40 -29.41
C ARG A 106 -10.64 19.27 -28.46
N VAL A 107 -10.30 20.42 -27.85
CA VAL A 107 -9.42 20.64 -26.67
C VAL A 107 -7.91 20.73 -26.99
N ILE A 108 -7.40 21.89 -27.42
CA ILE A 108 -7.01 23.08 -26.61
C ILE A 108 -6.04 22.74 -25.46
N ARG A 109 -4.75 22.93 -25.76
CA ARG A 109 -3.85 23.88 -25.08
C ARG A 109 -4.10 24.09 -23.58
N ARG A 110 -3.35 23.39 -22.72
CA ARG A 110 -2.74 24.00 -21.52
C ARG A 110 -1.34 23.43 -21.28
N ARG A 111 -0.37 24.18 -21.80
CA ARG A 111 1.02 24.17 -21.37
C ARG A 111 1.10 24.98 -20.07
N ARG A 112 1.99 24.55 -19.18
CA ARG A 112 2.62 25.30 -18.07
C ARG A 112 1.81 25.37 -16.77
N GLU A 113 2.06 24.39 -15.91
CA GLU A 113 2.50 24.57 -14.51
C GLU A 113 3.04 23.21 -13.99
N GLU A 114 4.10 22.73 -14.65
CA GLU A 114 4.92 21.63 -14.15
C GLU A 114 6.25 22.23 -13.71
N LEU A 115 6.34 22.71 -12.48
CA LEU A 115 7.61 22.84 -11.78
C LEU A 115 7.40 22.57 -10.29
N ASN A 116 8.25 21.68 -9.78
CA ASN A 116 8.46 21.29 -8.38
C ASN A 116 7.50 20.26 -7.79
N THR A 117 7.84 18.97 -7.94
CA THR A 117 8.37 18.12 -6.84
C THR A 117 8.76 16.74 -7.40
N PHE A 118 10.07 16.45 -7.41
CA PHE A 118 10.78 15.17 -7.63
C PHE A 118 10.25 14.16 -8.66
N GLY A 119 11.06 13.98 -9.72
CA GLY A 119 10.85 13.03 -10.80
C GLY A 119 10.88 11.56 -10.35
N SER A 120 9.77 10.88 -10.55
CA SER A 120 9.73 9.47 -10.90
C SER A 120 8.63 9.28 -11.93
N ARG A 121 8.96 8.64 -13.05
CA ARG A 121 8.03 8.27 -14.12
C ARG A 121 7.08 7.17 -13.64
N THR A 122 6.23 7.46 -12.66
CA THR A 122 5.11 6.60 -12.30
C THR A 122 4.01 6.82 -13.32
N ARG A 123 3.52 5.73 -13.93
CA ARG A 123 2.23 5.75 -14.61
C ARG A 123 1.23 6.37 -13.63
N PRO A 124 0.45 7.40 -14.01
CA PRO A 124 -0.58 7.93 -13.14
C PRO A 124 -1.46 6.77 -12.67
N PHE A 125 -1.65 6.64 -11.36
CA PHE A 125 -2.64 5.71 -10.84
C PHE A 125 -3.98 6.01 -11.52
N PRO A 126 -4.71 4.99 -11.98
CA PRO A 126 -6.01 5.22 -12.60
C PRO A 126 -6.88 5.91 -11.57
N ARG A 127 -7.18 7.20 -11.78
CA ARG A 127 -8.11 7.95 -10.93
C ARG A 127 -9.44 7.21 -11.00
N ARG A 128 -9.82 6.55 -9.91
CA ARG A 128 -11.07 5.79 -9.84
C ARG A 128 -12.26 6.72 -9.65
N ARG A 129 -12.03 7.88 -9.03
CA ARG A 129 -13.05 8.89 -8.71
C ARG A 129 -12.52 10.29 -8.98
N SER A 130 -13.41 11.19 -9.38
CA SER A 130 -13.13 12.61 -9.57
C SER A 130 -14.23 13.43 -8.91
N PHE A 131 -13.90 14.16 -7.85
CA PHE A 131 -14.81 15.10 -7.20
C PHE A 131 -14.81 16.48 -7.90
N ASP A 132 -13.77 16.77 -8.70
CA ASP A 132 -13.71 17.92 -9.59
C ASP A 132 -14.45 17.63 -10.89
N HIS A 133 -15.66 18.18 -11.04
CA HIS A 133 -16.29 18.32 -12.35
C HIS A 133 -16.17 19.76 -12.82
N LYS A 134 -15.86 19.94 -14.11
CA LYS A 134 -15.82 21.23 -14.79
C LYS A 134 -17.19 21.90 -14.70
N GLY A 135 -17.33 22.82 -13.75
CA GLY A 135 -18.52 23.61 -13.49
C GLY A 135 -18.42 24.07 -12.04
N ALA A 136 -18.25 25.37 -11.83
CA ALA A 136 -17.98 25.97 -10.53
C ALA A 136 -19.07 25.61 -9.51
N LEU A 137 -18.86 24.53 -8.76
CA LEU A 137 -19.60 24.25 -7.54
C LEU A 137 -18.93 25.02 -6.41
N ASN A 138 -19.72 25.49 -5.45
CA ASN A 138 -19.18 26.13 -4.26
C ASN A 138 -18.26 25.11 -3.54
N PRO A 139 -17.07 25.50 -3.06
CA PRO A 139 -16.23 24.63 -2.22
C PRO A 139 -16.99 23.90 -1.11
N ASP A 140 -18.04 24.51 -0.58
CA ASP A 140 -18.92 23.91 0.44
C ASP A 140 -19.71 22.71 -0.09
N ASP A 141 -20.17 22.77 -1.35
CA ASP A 141 -20.91 21.68 -2.00
C ASP A 141 -19.99 20.48 -2.26
N ILE A 142 -18.74 20.74 -2.65
CA ILE A 142 -17.72 19.69 -2.85
C ILE A 142 -17.42 19.01 -1.52
N THR A 143 -17.22 19.81 -0.46
CA THR A 143 -16.96 19.31 0.90
C THR A 143 -18.13 18.45 1.39
N ARG A 144 -19.36 18.92 1.21
CA ARG A 144 -20.56 18.16 1.58
C ARG A 144 -20.67 16.85 0.82
N ARG A 145 -20.41 16.85 -0.50
CA ARG A 145 -20.41 15.61 -1.31
C ARG A 145 -19.36 14.62 -0.86
N ILE A 146 -18.16 15.08 -0.52
CA ILE A 146 -17.09 14.22 0.00
C ILE A 146 -17.54 13.60 1.33
N ILE A 147 -18.09 14.39 2.26
CA ILE A 147 -18.58 13.88 3.55
C ILE A 147 -19.68 12.84 3.36
N LEU A 148 -20.66 13.10 2.47
CA LEU A 148 -21.73 12.14 2.17
C LEU A 148 -21.19 10.83 1.59
N TRP A 149 -20.26 10.93 0.63
CA TRP A 149 -19.59 9.75 0.08
C TRP A 149 -18.79 8.99 1.15
N ARG A 150 -18.12 9.69 2.07
CA ARG A 150 -17.41 9.04 3.18
C ARG A 150 -18.38 8.36 4.14
N SER A 151 -19.53 8.98 4.42
CA SER A 151 -20.56 8.39 5.27
C SER A 151 -21.05 7.06 4.68
N SER A 152 -21.29 7.01 3.37
CA SER A 152 -21.74 5.78 2.70
C SER A 152 -20.74 4.63 2.80
N ILE A 153 -19.43 4.91 2.83
CA ILE A 153 -18.38 3.87 3.03
C ILE A 153 -18.57 3.17 4.37
N TYR A 154 -18.84 3.93 5.43
CA TYR A 154 -19.02 3.37 6.77
C TYR A 154 -20.39 2.74 6.98
N GLU A 155 -21.43 3.24 6.30
CA GLU A 155 -22.77 2.62 6.27
C GLU A 155 -22.72 1.25 5.59
N GLU A 156 -22.05 1.16 4.44
CA GLU A 156 -21.87 -0.09 3.67
C GLU A 156 -20.73 -0.99 4.20
N ARG A 157 -20.09 -0.62 5.32
CA ARG A 157 -18.97 -1.35 5.96
C ARG A 157 -17.85 -1.72 4.99
N LEU A 158 -17.55 -0.80 4.07
CA LEU A 158 -16.52 -0.99 3.08
C LEU A 158 -15.14 -0.88 3.73
N GLN A 159 -14.30 -1.90 3.55
CA GLN A 159 -12.94 -1.88 4.09
C GLN A 159 -11.93 -1.51 3.01
N ALA A 160 -11.04 -0.57 3.34
CA ALA A 160 -9.98 -0.13 2.44
C ALA A 160 -8.92 -1.23 2.21
N VAL A 161 -8.50 -1.40 0.96
CA VAL A 161 -7.40 -2.29 0.61
C VAL A 161 -6.08 -1.60 0.97
N PRO A 162 -5.23 -2.21 1.82
CA PRO A 162 -3.92 -1.63 2.14
C PRO A 162 -3.06 -1.46 0.89
N PHE A 163 -2.41 -0.31 0.77
CA PHE A 163 -1.46 -0.09 -0.31
C PHE A 163 -0.24 -0.98 -0.09
N SER A 164 0.16 -1.75 -1.11
CA SER A 164 1.44 -2.47 -1.10
C SER A 164 2.59 -1.48 -1.30
N SER A 165 2.80 -0.61 -0.32
CA SER A 165 3.91 0.33 -0.31
C SER A 165 5.17 -0.43 0.08
N LYS A 166 5.98 -0.72 -0.93
CA LYS A 166 7.39 -1.13 -0.78
C LYS A 166 8.26 -0.07 -0.08
N ASN A 167 7.71 1.12 0.18
CA ASN A 167 8.33 2.20 0.91
C ASN A 167 7.45 2.54 2.12
N CYS A 168 7.48 1.67 3.13
CA CYS A 168 6.87 1.99 4.41
C CYS A 168 7.64 3.17 5.02
N LEU A 169 7.05 4.36 5.02
CA LEU A 169 7.60 5.55 5.69
C LEU A 169 7.73 5.36 7.22
N MET A 170 7.30 4.22 7.77
CA MET A 170 7.35 3.94 9.20
C MET A 170 8.64 3.27 9.69
N GLN A 171 9.57 2.89 8.81
CA GLN A 171 10.80 2.24 9.27
C GLN A 171 11.93 3.27 9.42
N HIS A 172 12.15 3.66 10.69
CA HIS A 172 13.13 4.62 11.22
C HIS A 172 12.80 6.12 11.03
N MET A 173 11.99 6.67 11.94
CA MET A 173 11.75 8.11 12.05
C MET A 173 12.17 8.61 13.43
N ASP A 174 13.48 8.70 13.67
CA ASP A 174 14.06 9.31 14.87
C ASP A 174 14.01 10.86 14.86
N ASN A 175 13.39 11.46 13.84
CA ASN A 175 13.29 12.91 13.71
C ASN A 175 11.91 13.41 14.17
N ARG A 176 11.88 14.24 15.22
CA ARG A 176 10.67 14.90 15.73
C ARG A 176 9.89 15.62 14.61
N SER A 177 10.59 16.21 13.65
CA SER A 177 10.00 16.94 12.52
C SER A 177 9.16 16.05 11.61
N THR A 178 9.51 14.78 11.43
CA THR A 178 8.76 13.89 10.53
C THR A 178 7.53 13.32 11.22
N LYS A 179 7.60 13.08 12.54
CA LYS A 179 6.42 12.76 13.36
C LYS A 179 5.39 13.89 13.33
N GLU A 180 5.84 15.12 13.48
CA GLU A 180 4.97 16.30 13.41
C GLU A 180 4.29 16.44 12.04
N LYS A 181 5.04 16.25 10.94
CA LYS A 181 4.46 16.25 9.58
C LYS A 181 3.43 15.13 9.36
N MET A 182 3.63 13.97 9.99
CA MET A 182 2.66 12.88 9.94
C MET A 182 1.38 13.23 10.71
N LEU A 183 1.51 13.79 11.91
CA LEU A 183 0.35 14.22 12.71
C LEU A 183 -0.45 15.32 12.02
N GLN A 184 0.23 16.33 11.44
CA GLN A 184 -0.39 17.39 10.66
C GLN A 184 -1.14 16.86 9.41
N ARG A 185 -0.74 15.69 8.89
CA ARG A 185 -1.43 15.04 7.77
C ARG A 185 -2.63 14.21 8.23
N ILE A 186 -2.50 13.53 9.37
CA ILE A 186 -3.49 12.56 9.86
C ILE A 186 -4.64 13.24 10.59
N GLU A 187 -4.38 14.30 11.36
CA GLU A 187 -5.41 14.99 12.14
C GLU A 187 -6.56 15.55 11.28
N PRO A 188 -6.31 16.25 10.15
CA PRO A 188 -7.38 16.69 9.26
C PRO A 188 -8.18 15.53 8.66
N TRP A 189 -7.52 14.39 8.42
CA TRP A 189 -8.18 13.18 7.91
C TRP A 189 -9.12 12.60 8.96
N ILE A 190 -8.64 12.44 10.20
CA ILE A 190 -9.45 11.97 11.33
C ILE A 190 -10.69 12.85 11.51
N ARG A 191 -10.52 14.18 11.50
CA ARG A 191 -11.63 15.13 11.63
C ARG A 191 -12.71 14.91 10.59
N ARG A 192 -12.34 14.77 9.31
CA ARG A 192 -13.28 14.53 8.23
C ARG A 192 -14.03 13.21 8.37
N GLU A 193 -13.32 12.13 8.70
CA GLU A 193 -13.95 10.82 8.88
C GLU A 193 -14.92 10.81 10.05
N LEU A 194 -14.53 11.41 11.18
CA LEU A 194 -15.41 11.51 12.33
C LEU A 194 -16.64 12.35 12.03
N GLN A 195 -16.50 13.44 11.26
CA GLN A 195 -17.63 14.21 10.77
C GLN A 195 -18.55 13.36 9.87
N ALA A 196 -18.00 12.49 9.02
CA ALA A 196 -18.77 11.59 8.16
C ALA A 196 -19.48 10.46 8.93
N ILE A 197 -18.86 9.95 10.01
CA ILE A 197 -19.39 8.84 10.82
C ILE A 197 -20.43 9.34 11.83
N LEU A 198 -20.16 10.46 12.50
CA LEU A 198 -20.97 10.99 13.60
C LEU A 198 -22.03 11.99 13.12
N GLY A 199 -21.83 12.62 11.97
CA GLY A 199 -22.66 13.74 11.51
C GLY A 199 -22.48 15.01 12.35
N ASP A 200 -21.51 15.04 13.27
CA ASP A 200 -21.21 16.17 14.14
C ASP A 200 -20.33 17.20 13.39
N PRO A 201 -20.70 18.49 13.33
CA PRO A 201 -19.87 19.53 12.74
C PRO A 201 -18.54 19.76 13.48
N ASP A 202 -18.44 19.42 14.78
CA ASP A 202 -17.21 19.59 15.56
C ASP A 202 -16.85 18.34 16.42
N PRO A 203 -16.23 17.31 15.81
CA PRO A 203 -15.82 16.10 16.54
C PRO A 203 -14.49 16.26 17.30
N SER A 204 -14.09 17.48 17.70
CA SER A 204 -12.73 17.78 18.21
C SER A 204 -12.29 16.93 19.40
N ILE A 205 -13.21 16.58 20.31
CA ILE A 205 -12.91 15.72 21.46
C ILE A 205 -12.49 14.32 20.97
N ILE A 206 -13.24 13.75 20.03
CA ILE A 206 -12.99 12.40 19.52
C ILE A 206 -11.77 12.40 18.59
N VAL A 207 -11.53 13.50 17.87
CA VAL A 207 -10.28 13.71 17.11
C VAL A 207 -9.07 13.61 18.07
N HIS A 208 -9.12 14.29 19.22
CA HIS A 208 -8.03 14.24 20.18
C HIS A 208 -7.79 12.81 20.72
N VAL A 209 -8.86 12.07 21.02
CA VAL A 209 -8.77 10.66 21.46
C VAL A 209 -8.12 9.79 20.37
N ALA A 210 -8.60 9.87 19.12
CA ALA A 210 -8.08 9.09 18.01
C ALA A 210 -6.61 9.42 17.70
N THR A 211 -6.24 10.70 17.70
CA THR A 211 -4.86 11.15 17.51
C THR A 211 -3.95 10.66 18.64
N SER A 212 -4.41 10.70 19.89
CA SER A 212 -3.65 10.22 21.04
C SER A 212 -3.39 8.71 20.96
N LEU A 213 -4.42 7.93 20.62
CA LEU A 213 -4.27 6.48 20.38
C LEU A 213 -3.25 6.20 19.27
N PHE A 214 -3.31 6.96 18.17
CA PHE A 214 -2.40 6.80 17.05
C PHE A 214 -0.94 7.13 17.44
N ILE A 215 -0.72 8.13 18.30
CA ILE A 215 0.61 8.43 18.84
C ILE A 215 1.10 7.27 19.71
N THR A 216 0.26 6.74 20.59
CA THR A 216 0.61 5.62 21.48
C THR A 216 0.97 4.35 20.69
N GLU A 217 0.23 4.03 19.63
CA GLU A 217 0.54 2.89 18.74
C GLU A 217 1.93 3.04 18.09
N ASN A 218 2.29 4.26 17.70
CA ASN A 218 3.58 4.54 17.06
C ASN A 218 4.76 4.61 18.03
N THR A 219 4.54 4.80 19.33
CA THR A 219 5.62 4.84 20.33
C THR A 219 5.94 3.47 20.93
N HIS A 220 4.99 2.53 20.97
CA HIS A 220 5.16 1.20 21.54
C HIS A 220 5.18 0.12 20.45
N SER A 221 6.33 -0.05 19.79
CA SER A 221 6.52 -1.05 18.70
C SER A 221 6.67 -2.50 19.19
N THR A 222 6.34 -2.80 20.44
CA THR A 222 6.49 -4.14 21.00
C THR A 222 5.25 -4.54 21.76
N GLN A 223 4.50 -5.46 21.15
CA GLN A 223 3.69 -6.49 21.81
C GLN A 223 2.33 -6.05 22.34
N TRP A 224 1.29 -5.99 21.49
CA TRP A 224 -0.12 -6.04 21.95
C TRP A 224 -0.90 -7.16 21.25
N CYS A 225 -1.53 -7.98 22.09
CA CYS A 225 -2.24 -9.22 21.74
C CYS A 225 -3.77 -9.05 21.70
N ASP A 226 -4.30 -7.85 21.96
CA ASP A 226 -5.74 -7.63 21.90
C ASP A 226 -6.12 -6.34 21.15
N ARG A 227 -6.45 -6.48 19.86
CA ARG A 227 -6.95 -5.36 19.04
C ARG A 227 -8.29 -4.81 19.54
N ASN A 228 -9.04 -5.60 20.31
CA ASN A 228 -10.36 -5.21 20.79
C ASN A 228 -10.28 -4.23 21.98
N GLU A 229 -9.29 -4.38 22.86
CA GLU A 229 -9.13 -3.52 24.02
C GLU A 229 -8.60 -2.13 23.64
N PHE A 230 -7.72 -2.07 22.64
CA PHE A 230 -7.14 -0.81 22.20
C PHE A 230 -8.16 0.17 21.58
N LEU A 231 -9.19 -0.35 20.90
CA LEU A 231 -10.26 0.47 20.33
C LEU A 231 -11.38 0.77 21.33
N ALA A 232 -11.30 0.28 22.57
CA ALA A 232 -12.32 0.52 23.60
C ALA A 232 -12.66 2.00 23.81
N PRO A 233 -11.72 2.98 23.74
CA PRO A 233 -12.07 4.40 23.89
C PRO A 233 -12.88 4.98 22.72
N LEU A 234 -12.81 4.38 21.52
CA LEU A 234 -13.52 4.85 20.32
C LEU A 234 -14.85 4.12 20.10
N ARG A 235 -14.99 2.91 20.62
CA ARG A 235 -16.21 2.08 20.49
C ARG A 235 -17.50 2.73 20.98
N PRO A 236 -17.53 3.51 22.09
CA PRO A 236 -18.75 4.20 22.53
C PRO A 236 -19.31 5.18 21.49
N PHE A 237 -18.46 5.71 20.61
CA PHE A 237 -18.85 6.73 19.63
C PHE A 237 -19.05 6.15 18.22
N LEU A 238 -18.15 5.25 17.80
CA LEU A 238 -18.12 4.72 16.44
C LEU A 238 -18.79 3.34 16.33
N HIS A 239 -19.05 2.68 17.46
CA HIS A 239 -19.60 1.32 17.51
C HIS A 239 -18.81 0.34 16.62
N GLU A 240 -19.50 -0.45 15.81
CA GLU A 240 -18.91 -1.43 14.88
C GLU A 240 -18.11 -0.76 13.74
N ARG A 241 -18.29 0.54 13.51
CA ARG A 241 -17.53 1.32 12.51
C ARG A 241 -16.11 1.66 13.00
N ALA A 242 -15.83 1.49 14.30
CA ALA A 242 -14.51 1.76 14.88
C ALA A 242 -13.39 0.95 14.21
N GLU A 243 -13.66 -0.30 13.85
CA GLU A 243 -12.68 -1.21 13.26
C GLU A 243 -12.34 -0.82 11.82
N VAL A 244 -13.37 -0.51 11.01
CA VAL A 244 -13.21 -0.03 9.63
C VAL A 244 -12.50 1.33 9.63
N PHE A 245 -12.88 2.23 10.52
CA PHE A 245 -12.21 3.52 10.73
C PHE A 245 -10.72 3.34 11.05
N TRP A 246 -10.39 2.51 12.05
CA TRP A 246 -9.00 2.30 12.45
C TRP A 246 -8.16 1.62 11.36
N HIS A 247 -8.77 0.66 10.66
CA HIS A 247 -8.12 -0.01 9.53
C HIS A 247 -7.78 0.99 8.41
N GLU A 248 -8.73 1.85 8.05
CA GLU A 248 -8.49 2.85 7.01
C GLU A 248 -7.51 3.93 7.45
N LEU A 249 -7.55 4.34 8.73
CA LEU A 249 -6.57 5.26 9.31
C LEU A 249 -5.14 4.74 9.12
N ARG A 250 -4.91 3.45 9.38
CA ARG A 250 -3.60 2.80 9.13
C ARG A 250 -3.25 2.77 7.65
N CYS A 251 -4.19 2.42 6.78
CA CYS A 251 -3.97 2.43 5.32
C CYS A 251 -3.57 3.82 4.81
N PHE A 252 -4.22 4.88 5.32
CA PHE A 252 -3.88 6.26 4.98
C PHE A 252 -2.53 6.69 5.55
N ALA A 253 -2.26 6.37 6.82
CA ALA A 253 -1.03 6.68 7.52
C ALA A 253 0.20 6.04 6.84
N GLU A 254 0.08 4.81 6.36
CA GLU A 254 1.14 4.10 5.63
C GLU A 254 1.30 4.60 4.18
N SER A 255 0.28 5.26 3.62
CA SER A 255 0.32 5.79 2.26
C SER A 255 1.10 7.11 2.17
N PRO A 256 1.80 7.37 1.05
CA PRO A 256 2.46 8.65 0.80
C PRO A 256 1.50 9.73 0.25
N PHE A 257 0.20 9.46 0.21
CA PHE A 257 -0.76 10.30 -0.49
C PHE A 257 -1.31 11.44 0.38
N SER A 258 -1.62 12.58 -0.25
CA SER A 258 -2.48 13.59 0.35
C SER A 258 -3.92 13.05 0.44
N MET A 259 -4.74 13.61 1.33
CA MET A 259 -6.14 13.20 1.52
C MET A 259 -6.91 13.17 0.19
N GLN A 260 -6.82 14.24 -0.60
CA GLN A 260 -7.46 14.34 -1.92
C GLN A 260 -6.95 13.27 -2.89
N THR A 261 -5.65 12.98 -2.89
CA THR A 261 -5.10 11.95 -3.77
C THR A 261 -5.56 10.56 -3.33
N TYR A 262 -5.53 10.30 -2.02
CA TYR A 262 -5.96 9.05 -1.41
C TYR A 262 -7.39 8.70 -1.82
N ASP A 263 -8.33 9.64 -1.72
CA ASP A 263 -9.74 9.43 -2.08
C ASP A 263 -9.92 9.03 -3.56
N THR A 264 -9.01 9.44 -4.45
CA THR A 264 -9.10 9.11 -5.89
C THR A 264 -8.52 7.74 -6.24
N VAL A 265 -7.65 7.18 -5.39
CA VAL A 265 -6.88 5.96 -5.69
C VAL A 265 -7.24 4.79 -4.77
N VAL A 266 -7.83 5.05 -3.61
CA VAL A 266 -8.23 4.03 -2.64
C VAL A 266 -9.24 3.05 -3.24
N GLU A 267 -9.07 1.78 -2.91
CA GLU A 267 -9.92 0.68 -3.32
C GLU A 267 -10.59 0.07 -2.10
N TYR A 268 -11.86 -0.30 -2.24
CA TYR A 268 -12.69 -0.83 -1.16
C TYR A 268 -13.27 -2.18 -1.56
N TYR A 269 -13.41 -3.06 -0.58
CA TYR A 269 -14.18 -4.29 -0.69
C TYR A 269 -15.25 -4.35 0.41
N SER A 270 -16.38 -4.99 0.13
CA SER A 270 -17.42 -5.19 1.13
C SER A 270 -17.04 -6.33 2.06
N LEU A 271 -17.35 -6.18 3.34
CA LEU A 271 -17.24 -7.23 4.34
C LEU A 271 -18.57 -7.98 4.38
N ASP A 272 -18.69 -9.02 3.54
CA ASP A 272 -19.79 -9.99 3.60
C ASP A 272 -19.73 -10.82 4.90
#